data_AF-A0A1V4V1U6-F1
#
_entry.id   AF-A0A1V4V1U6-F1
#
_cell.length_a   1.000
_cell.length_b   1.000
_cell.length_c   1.000
_cell.angle_alpha   90.00
_cell.angle_beta   90.00
_cell.angle_gamma   90.00
#
_symmetry.space_group_name_H-M   'P 1'
#
loop_
_entity.id
_entity.type
_entity.pdbx_description
1 polymer ?
#
loop_
_entity_poly.entity_id
_entity_poly.type
_entity_poly.pdbx_seq_one_letter_code
_entity_poly.pdbx_strand_id
1 'polypeptide(L)' 'MDSTGSKREGKFKCKICRMIFESKEELKFHLLEEHNRG' A
#
# COMPACT_ATOMS: atom_id res chain seq x y z
N MET A 1 -6.73 -20.65 -21.27
CA MET A 1 -5.75 -20.13 -20.28
C MET A 1 -6.06 -18.66 -20.11
N ASP A 2 -5.83 -18.10 -18.92
CA ASP A 2 -6.13 -16.72 -18.50
C ASP A 2 -7.63 -16.34 -18.61
N SER A 3 -8.37 -16.25 -17.51
CA SER A 3 -8.27 -15.08 -16.65
C SER A 3 -9.01 -15.37 -15.35
N THR A 4 -8.26 -15.79 -14.33
CA THR A 4 -8.70 -15.64 -12.95
C THR A 4 -9.08 -14.17 -12.78
N GLY A 5 -10.35 -13.91 -12.48
CA GLY A 5 -10.82 -12.61 -12.07
C GLY A 5 -10.17 -12.25 -10.75
N SER A 6 -8.90 -11.86 -10.81
CA SER A 6 -8.12 -11.33 -9.70
C SER A 6 -8.80 -10.02 -9.34
N LYS A 7 -9.68 -10.10 -8.34
CA LYS A 7 -10.13 -8.96 -7.56
C LYS A 7 -8.88 -8.11 -7.37
N ARG A 8 -8.92 -6.89 -7.87
CA ARG A 8 -7.81 -5.94 -7.76
C ARG A 8 -7.59 -5.73 -6.27
N GLU A 9 -6.76 -6.57 -5.65
CA GLU A 9 -6.18 -6.32 -4.34
C GLU A 9 -5.28 -5.13 -4.57
N GLY A 10 -5.93 -3.97 -4.47
CA GLY A 10 -5.38 -2.69 -4.80
C GLY A 10 -4.20 -2.47 -3.87
N LYS A 11 -3.02 -2.43 -4.49
CA LYS A 11 -1.77 -2.06 -3.83
C LYS A 11 -2.02 -0.91 -2.84
N PHE A 12 -1.44 -1.00 -1.65
CA PHE A 12 -1.70 -0.09 -0.56
C PHE A 12 -1.02 1.25 -0.82
N LYS A 13 -1.79 2.28 -1.12
CA LYS A 13 -1.26 3.61 -1.47
C LYS A 13 -1.18 4.53 -0.25
N CYS A 14 -0.01 5.10 0.01
CA CYS A 14 0.17 6.15 1.00
C CYS A 14 -0.57 7.42 0.56
N LYS A 15 -1.33 8.05 1.48
CA LYS A 15 -2.08 9.26 1.17
C LYS A 15 -1.24 10.53 1.21
N ILE A 16 -0.08 10.48 1.86
CA ILE A 16 0.81 11.63 2.08
C ILE A 16 1.78 11.76 0.89
N CYS A 17 2.59 10.73 0.64
CA CYS A 17 3.58 10.73 -0.45
C CYS A 17 3.14 9.97 -1.71
N ARG A 18 1.96 9.33 -1.72
CA ARG A 18 1.42 8.56 -2.86
C ARG A 18 2.22 7.32 -3.27
N MET A 19 3.20 6.90 -2.46
CA MET A 19 3.89 5.62 -2.64
C MET A 19 2.94 4.45 -2.57
N ILE A 20 3.28 3.38 -3.29
CA ILE A 20 2.45 2.19 -3.43
C ILE A 20 3.21 1.01 -2.85
N PHE A 21 2.56 0.29 -1.94
CA PHE A 21 3.10 -0.86 -1.23
C PHE A 21 2.34 -2.13 -1.57
N GLU A 22 2.99 -3.27 -1.45
CA GLU A 22 2.37 -4.57 -1.75
C GLU A 22 1.50 -5.03 -0.58
N SER A 23 1.83 -4.59 0.63
CA SER A 23 1.14 -4.99 1.86
C SER A 23 0.71 -3.81 2.73
N LYS A 24 -0.35 -4.03 3.53
CA LYS A 24 -0.82 -3.04 4.53
C LYS A 24 0.22 -2.78 5.60
N GLU A 25 1.01 -3.80 5.95
CA GLU A 25 2.07 -3.73 6.96
C GLU A 25 3.20 -2.80 6.52
N GLU A 26 3.65 -2.95 5.27
CA GLU A 26 4.64 -2.04 4.67
C GLU A 26 4.13 -0.61 4.64
N LEU A 27 2.88 -0.39 4.25
CA LEU A 27 2.29 0.95 4.29
C LEU A 27 2.26 1.51 5.72
N LYS A 28 1.92 0.69 6.73
CA LYS A 28 1.93 1.13 8.13
C LYS A 28 3.33 1.49 8.60
N PHE A 29 4.32 0.65 8.32
CA PHE A 29 5.71 0.91 8.67
C PHE A 29 6.21 2.18 7.99
N HIS A 30 5.93 2.34 6.71
CA HIS A 30 6.22 3.57 5.97
C HIS A 30 5.58 4.81 6.60
N LEU A 31 4.30 4.74 7.02
CA LEU A 31 3.64 5.86 7.71
C LEU A 31 4.31 6.17 9.06
N LEU A 32 4.81 5.15 9.77
CA LEU A 32 5.47 5.29 11.07
C LEU A 32 6.91 5.75 10.99
N GLU A 33 7.64 5.49 9.91
CA GLU A 33 9.03 5.93 9.75
C GLU A 33 9.10 7.27 9.02
N GLU A 34 8.39 7.39 7.88
CA GLU A 34 8.49 8.55 6.99
C GLU A 34 7.49 9.66 7.35
N HIS A 35 6.38 9.30 8.00
CA HIS A 35 5.26 10.20 8.25
C HIS A 35 4.83 10.24 9.71
N ASN A 36 5.76 9.94 10.62
CA ASN A 36 5.58 9.94 12.09
C ASN A 36 5.39 11.34 12.71
N ARG A 37 4.65 12.22 12.05
CA ARG A 37 4.25 13.51 12.61
C ARG A 37 2.78 13.42 13.01
N GLY A 38 2.57 12.88 14.21
CA GLY A 38 1.40 13.20 15.03
C GLY A 38 1.53 14.61 15.58
#